data_AF-N1MIG7-F1
#
_entry.id   AF-N1MIG7-F1
#
_cell.length_a   1.000
_cell.length_b   1.000
_cell.length_c   1.000
_cell.angle_alpha   90.00
_cell.angle_beta   90.00
_cell.angle_gamma   90.00
#
_symmetry.space_group_name_H-M   'P 1'
#
loop_
_entity.id
_entity.type
_entity.pdbx_description
1 polymer ?
#
loop_
_entity_poly.entity_id
_entity_poly.type
_entity_poly.pdbx_seq_one_letter_code
_entity_poly.pdbx_strand_id
1 'polypeptide(L)'
;MAQDDPILDPLFVESFNADLEQLGSPARIAITKLSSGADVFEMLDDEGQLVTLFPASATPEVTAAAYRLYGQGLNRGLRAGEELAWSKLRHLIGVAAAEG
;
A
#
# COMPACT_ATOMS: atom_id res chain seq x y z
N MET A 1 -5.62 -27.71 20.02
CA MET A 1 -5.22 -28.27 18.70
C MET A 1 -5.25 -27.08 17.77
N ALA A 2 -4.09 -26.64 17.26
CA ALA A 2 -4.06 -25.55 16.29
C ALA A 2 -4.70 -26.09 15.01
N GLN A 3 -5.81 -25.48 14.61
CA GLN A 3 -6.41 -25.72 13.32
C GLN A 3 -5.46 -25.07 12.31
N ASP A 4 -4.70 -25.88 11.58
CA ASP A 4 -3.99 -25.43 10.38
C ASP A 4 -5.07 -24.89 9.44
N ASP A 5 -5.24 -23.57 9.37
CA ASP A 5 -6.03 -22.94 8.32
C ASP A 5 -5.20 -23.01 7.03
N PRO A 6 -5.57 -23.88 6.06
CA PRO A 6 -4.71 -24.20 4.93
C PRO A 6 -4.76 -23.13 3.83
N ILE A 7 -5.47 -22.02 4.05
CA ILE A 7 -5.76 -21.04 2.99
C ILE A 7 -4.54 -20.15 2.72
N LEU A 8 -3.73 -19.86 3.75
CA LEU A 8 -2.59 -18.94 3.65
C LEU A 8 -1.29 -19.66 3.99
N ASP A 9 -0.88 -20.57 3.11
CA ASP A 9 0.43 -21.21 3.18
C ASP A 9 1.49 -20.46 2.34
N PRO A 10 2.79 -20.80 2.46
CA PRO A 10 3.83 -20.15 1.68
C PRO A 10 3.69 -20.30 0.16
N LEU A 11 3.10 -21.39 -0.34
CA LEU A 11 2.89 -21.62 -1.78
C LEU A 11 1.75 -20.75 -2.33
N PHE A 12 0.70 -20.55 -1.54
CA PHE A 12 -0.35 -19.58 -1.84
C PHE A 12 0.25 -18.18 -2.00
N VAL A 13 1.07 -17.75 -1.04
CA VAL A 13 1.73 -16.44 -1.10
C VAL A 13 2.65 -16.31 -2.31
N GLU A 14 3.41 -17.35 -2.63
CA GLU A 14 4.31 -17.36 -3.80
C GLU A 14 3.52 -17.24 -5.11
N SER A 15 2.51 -18.09 -5.31
CA SER A 15 1.68 -18.08 -6.52
C SER A 15 0.92 -16.77 -6.70
N PHE A 16 0.32 -16.25 -5.62
CA PHE A 16 -0.38 -14.96 -5.65
C PHE A 16 0.54 -13.80 -6.02
N ASN A 17 1.76 -13.79 -5.48
CA ASN A 17 2.76 -12.77 -5.80
C ASN A 17 3.26 -12.88 -7.25
N ALA A 18 3.32 -14.09 -7.82
CA ALA A 18 3.62 -14.29 -9.23
C ALA A 18 2.49 -13.76 -10.13
N ASP A 19 1.23 -13.94 -9.72
CA ASP A 19 0.07 -13.41 -10.46
C ASP A 19 0.01 -11.88 -10.41
N LEU A 20 0.32 -11.27 -9.26
CA LEU A 20 0.45 -9.81 -9.15
C LEU A 20 1.53 -9.26 -10.09
N GLU A 21 2.65 -9.96 -10.21
CA GLU A 21 3.73 -9.60 -11.13
C GLU A 21 3.30 -9.71 -12.59
N GLN A 22 2.56 -10.76 -12.96
CA GLN A 22 1.96 -10.89 -14.29
C GLN A 22 0.95 -9.78 -14.61
N LEU A 23 0.24 -9.28 -13.59
CA LEU A 23 -0.66 -8.12 -13.70
C LEU A 23 0.08 -6.77 -13.75
N GLY A 24 1.41 -6.77 -13.66
CA GLY A 24 2.24 -5.57 -13.62
C GLY A 24 2.04 -4.74 -12.34
N SER A 25 1.60 -5.37 -11.26
CA SER A 25 1.44 -4.74 -9.95
C SER A 25 2.74 -4.90 -9.14
N PRO A 26 3.28 -3.83 -8.55
CA PRO A 26 4.46 -3.94 -7.70
C PRO A 26 4.11 -4.35 -6.25
N ALA A 27 2.81 -4.42 -5.92
CA ALA A 27 2.35 -4.90 -4.62
C ALA A 27 2.78 -6.35 -4.37
N ARG A 28 2.99 -6.70 -3.09
CA ARG A 28 3.19 -8.07 -2.63
C ARG A 28 2.21 -8.43 -1.52
N ILE A 29 1.98 -9.71 -1.31
CA ILE A 29 1.25 -10.22 -0.16
C ILE A 29 2.17 -11.00 0.79
N ALA A 30 1.85 -10.97 2.07
CA ALA A 30 2.53 -11.75 3.10
C ALA A 30 1.54 -12.33 4.13
N ILE A 31 1.90 -13.47 4.73
CA ILE A 31 1.14 -14.06 5.84
C ILE A 31 1.18 -13.08 7.01
N THR A 32 0.01 -12.72 7.54
CA THR A 32 -0.04 -11.80 8.67
C THR A 32 0.45 -12.46 9.96
N LYS A 33 1.12 -11.65 10.80
CA LYS A 33 1.41 -12.05 12.20
C LYS A 33 0.32 -11.60 13.17
N LEU A 34 -0.68 -10.85 12.67
CA LEU A 34 -1.75 -10.33 13.49
C LEU A 34 -2.72 -11.47 13.80
N SER A 35 -2.87 -11.76 15.09
CA SER A 35 -3.71 -12.84 15.63
C SER A 35 -5.20 -12.49 15.56
N SER A 36 -5.72 -12.23 14.36
CA SER A 36 -7.16 -12.14 14.13
C SER A 36 -7.61 -13.47 13.54
N GLY A 37 -8.61 -14.11 14.13
CA GLY A 37 -9.18 -15.38 13.62
C GLY A 37 -9.95 -15.24 12.31
N ALA A 38 -9.53 -14.34 11.43
CA ALA A 38 -10.03 -14.15 10.09
C ALA A 38 -8.88 -14.40 9.10
N ASP A 39 -9.14 -15.15 8.03
CA ASP A 39 -8.17 -15.42 6.98
C ASP A 39 -7.85 -14.13 6.22
N VAL A 40 -6.78 -13.46 6.61
CA VAL A 40 -6.32 -12.21 6.00
C VAL A 40 -4.82 -12.29 5.72
N PHE A 41 -4.41 -11.68 4.62
CA PHE A 41 -3.00 -11.43 4.32
C PHE A 41 -2.68 -9.94 4.39
N GLU A 42 -1.41 -9.63 4.60
CA GLU A 42 -0.88 -8.27 4.52
C GLU A 42 -0.63 -7.93 3.06
N MET A 43 -1.21 -6.81 2.57
CA MET A 43 -0.80 -6.20 1.30
C MET A 43 0.33 -5.23 1.59
N LEU A 44 1.47 -5.47 0.96
CA LEU A 44 2.69 -4.69 1.10
C LEU A 44 2.94 -3.84 -0.15
N ASP A 45 3.54 -2.67 0.04
CA ASP A 45 4.09 -1.88 -1.06
C ASP A 45 5.43 -2.42 -1.54
N ASP A 46 6.01 -1.75 -2.53
CA ASP A 46 7.29 -2.11 -3.15
C ASP A 46 8.50 -1.99 -2.21
N GLU A 47 8.35 -1.26 -1.10
CA GLU A 47 9.34 -1.17 -0.02
C GLU A 47 9.11 -2.21 1.08
N GLY A 48 8.10 -3.08 0.92
CA GLY A 48 7.71 -4.09 1.90
C GLY A 48 6.97 -3.52 3.11
N GLN A 49 6.48 -2.27 3.04
CA GLN A 49 5.69 -1.67 4.11
C GLN A 49 4.24 -2.12 4.01
N LEU A 50 3.62 -2.35 5.17
CA LEU A 50 2.21 -2.70 5.25
C LEU A 50 1.34 -1.54 4.75
N VAL A 51 0.58 -1.78 3.68
CA VAL A 51 -0.43 -0.85 3.17
C VAL A 51 -1.76 -1.11 3.87
N THR A 52 -2.23 -2.36 3.87
CA THR A 52 -3.49 -2.76 4.51
C THR A 52 -3.63 -4.28 4.64
N LEU A 53 -4.67 -4.74 5.33
CA LEU A 53 -5.05 -6.14 5.41
C LEU A 53 -6.13 -6.46 4.37
N PHE A 54 -5.98 -7.59 3.69
CA PHE A 54 -6.92 -8.08 2.69
C PHE A 54 -7.45 -9.46 3.09
N PRO A 55 -8.74 -9.76 2.84
CA PRO A 55 -9.25 -11.12 3.04
C PRO A 55 -8.54 -12.08 2.09
N ALA A 56 -8.26 -13.30 2.57
CA ALA A 56 -7.63 -14.36 1.79
C ALA A 56 -8.46 -14.77 0.55
N SER A 57 -9.77 -14.46 0.57
CA SER A 57 -10.67 -14.65 -0.57
C SER A 57 -10.50 -13.59 -1.67
N ALA A 58 -9.69 -12.55 -1.47
CA ALA A 58 -9.43 -11.55 -2.50
C ALA A 58 -8.59 -12.14 -3.63
N THR A 59 -8.89 -11.78 -4.88
CA THR A 59 -8.10 -12.22 -6.04
C THR A 59 -6.93 -11.29 -6.32
N PRO A 60 -5.89 -11.73 -7.05
CA PRO A 60 -4.78 -10.87 -7.46
C PRO A 60 -5.23 -9.60 -8.18
N GLU A 61 -6.28 -9.66 -9.01
CA GLU A 61 -6.81 -8.50 -9.72
C GLU A 61 -7.43 -7.47 -8.77
N VAL A 62 -8.17 -7.93 -7.76
CA VAL A 62 -8.76 -7.05 -6.75
C VAL A 62 -7.67 -6.40 -5.92
N THR A 63 -6.66 -7.17 -5.50
CA THR A 63 -5.49 -6.66 -4.76
C THR A 63 -4.71 -5.63 -5.60
N ALA A 64 -4.44 -5.92 -6.87
CA ALA A 64 -3.77 -4.99 -7.79
C ALA A 64 -4.59 -3.71 -8.04
N ALA A 65 -5.92 -3.82 -8.13
CA ALA A 65 -6.80 -2.66 -8.26
C ALA A 65 -6.78 -1.79 -6.99
N ALA A 66 -6.84 -2.42 -5.82
CA ALA A 66 -6.74 -1.73 -4.54
C ALA A 66 -5.39 -1.02 -4.37
N TYR A 67 -4.28 -1.66 -4.75
CA TYR A 67 -2.96 -1.04 -4.71
C TYR A 67 -2.88 0.18 -5.65
N ARG A 68 -3.45 0.08 -6.85
CA ARG A 68 -3.54 1.23 -7.77
C ARG A 68 -4.34 2.39 -7.18
N LEU A 69 -5.45 2.10 -6.49
CA LEU A 69 -6.24 3.13 -5.81
C LEU A 69 -5.45 3.78 -4.65
N TYR A 70 -4.73 2.98 -3.87
CA TYR A 70 -3.80 3.49 -2.85
C TYR A 70 -2.76 4.42 -3.46
N GLY A 71 -2.06 3.99 -4.51
CA GLY A 71 -1.07 4.80 -5.21
C GLY A 71 -1.65 6.10 -5.80
N GLN A 72 -2.88 6.08 -6.32
CA GLN A 72 -3.56 7.29 -6.77
C GLN A 72 -3.86 8.26 -5.62
N GLY A 73 -4.29 7.75 -4.47
CA GLY A 73 -4.50 8.54 -3.26
C GLY A 73 -3.21 9.16 -2.74
N LEU A 74 -2.15 8.36 -2.61
CA LEU A 74 -0.83 8.80 -2.16
C LEU A 74 -0.27 9.91 -3.05
N ASN A 75 -0.30 9.71 -4.38
CA ASN A 75 0.19 10.71 -5.33
C ASN A 75 -0.60 12.03 -5.26
N ARG A 76 -1.91 11.98 -5.07
CA ARG A 76 -2.72 13.19 -4.86
C ARG A 76 -2.33 13.90 -3.56
N GLY A 77 -2.14 13.15 -2.49
CA GLY A 77 -1.70 13.69 -1.19
C GLY A 77 -0.33 14.36 -1.27
N LEU A 78 0.65 13.70 -1.90
CA LEU A 78 2.00 14.25 -2.10
C LEU A 78 1.97 15.56 -2.88
N ARG A 79 1.24 15.60 -4.01
CA ARG A 79 1.09 16.84 -4.81
C ARG A 79 0.47 17.98 -4.01
N ALA A 80 -0.59 17.70 -3.24
CA ALA A 80 -1.21 18.71 -2.38
C ALA A 80 -0.23 19.22 -1.30
N GLY A 81 0.59 18.32 -0.73
CA GLY A 81 1.64 18.66 0.23
C GLY A 81 2.74 19.53 -0.37
N GLU A 82 3.22 19.18 -1.57
CA GLU A 82 4.21 19.96 -2.33
C GLU A 82 3.69 21.36 -2.67
N GLU A 83 2.46 21.47 -3.15
CA GLU A 83 1.82 22.76 -3.44
C GLU A 83 1.74 23.65 -2.19
N LEU A 84 1.36 23.07 -1.04
CA LEU A 84 1.31 23.79 0.23
C LEU A 84 2.71 24.22 0.69
N ALA A 85 3.72 23.34 0.59
CA ALA A 85 5.10 23.67 0.93
C ALA A 85 5.64 24.80 0.05
N TRP A 86 5.36 24.75 -1.25
CA TRP A 86 5.76 25.80 -2.20
C TRP A 86 5.04 27.12 -1.94
N SER A 87 3.76 27.08 -1.56
CA SER A 87 3.02 28.27 -1.14
C SER A 87 3.63 28.92 0.11
N LYS A 88 4.00 28.13 1.13
CA LYS A 88 4.66 28.64 2.34
C LYS A 88 6.02 29.25 2.04
N LEU A 89 6.83 28.60 1.20
CA LEU A 89 8.14 29.14 0.78
C LEU A 89 8.00 30.49 0.08
N ARG A 90 7.07 30.62 -0.87
CA ARG A 90 6.81 31.91 -1.54
C ARG A 90 6.34 32.99 -0.58
N HIS A 91 5.49 32.65 0.39
CA HIS A 91 5.06 33.59 1.42
C HIS A 91 6.24 34.10 2.26
N LEU A 92 7.12 33.20 2.74
CA LEU A 92 8.30 33.58 3.52
C LEU A 92 9.25 34.48 2.72
N ILE A 93 9.48 34.19 1.44
CA ILE A 93 10.28 35.05 0.56
C ILE A 93 9.62 36.43 0.38
N GLY A 94 8.31 36.46 0.17
CA GLY A 94 7.56 37.71 0.00
C GLY A 94 7.56 38.60 1.24
N VAL A 95 7.48 38.01 2.44
CA VAL A 95 7.60 38.73 3.71
C VAL A 95 9.00 39.31 3.87
N ALA A 96 10.05 38.52 3.62
CA ALA A 96 11.43 38.99 3.71
C ALA A 96 11.74 40.15 2.75
N ALA A 97 11.12 40.19 1.57
CA ALA A 97 11.28 41.27 0.60
C ALA A 97 10.52 42.56 0.97
N ALA A 98 9.52 42.49 1.84
CA ALA A 98 8.73 43.65 2.29
C ALA A 98 9.32 44.34 3.52
N GLU A 99 10.25 43.68 4.22
CA GLU A 99 10.91 44.18 5.44
C GLU A 99 12.31 44.78 5.19
N GLY A 100 12.77 44.84 3.93
CA GLY A 100 14.06 45.43 3.53
C GLY A 100 13.91 46.70 2.71
#